data_AF-A0A529SDS1-F1
#
_entry.id   AF-A0A529SDS1-F1
#
_cell.length_a   1.000
_cell.length_b   1.000
_cell.length_c   1.000
_cell.angle_alpha   90.00
_cell.angle_beta   90.00
_cell.angle_gamma   90.00
#
_symmetry.space_group_name_H-M   'P 1'
#
loop_
_entity.id
_entity.type
_entity.pdbx_description
1 polymer ?
#
loop_
_entity_poly.entity_id
_entity_poly.type
_entity_poly.pdbx_seq_one_letter_code
_entity_poly.pdbx_strand_id
1 'polypeptide(L)'
;TKDGVTVAKEIELEDKFENMGAQMVREVASKTNDIAGDGTTTATVLAQAIVQEGNKAVAAGMNPMDLKRGIDLAVGEVVAALGKAAKKIKTSEEVAQVGTI
;
A
#
# COMPACT_ATOMS: atom_id res chain seq x y z
N THR A 1 -13.34 0.18 -16.96
CA THR A 1 -12.03 -0.51 -16.93
C THR A 1 -11.88 -1.25 -15.61
N LYS A 2 -11.17 -2.39 -15.53
CA LYS A 2 -10.97 -3.16 -14.28
C LYS A 2 -9.55 -3.03 -13.70
N ASP A 3 -8.73 -2.17 -14.29
CA ASP A 3 -7.36 -1.92 -13.87
C ASP A 3 -7.31 -0.76 -12.87
N GLY A 4 -6.80 -1.04 -11.66
CA GLY A 4 -6.65 -0.07 -10.58
C GLY A 4 -5.68 1.06 -10.92
N VAL A 5 -4.72 0.84 -11.83
CA VAL A 5 -3.76 1.86 -12.27
C VAL A 5 -4.46 2.92 -13.11
N THR A 6 -5.31 2.48 -14.04
CA THR A 6 -6.10 3.40 -14.89
C THR A 6 -7.13 4.17 -14.06
N VAL A 7 -7.81 3.51 -13.12
CA VAL A 7 -8.79 4.18 -12.23
C VAL A 7 -8.10 5.20 -11.33
N ALA A 8 -6.95 4.88 -10.74
CA ALA A 8 -6.23 5.82 -9.87
C ALA A 8 -5.74 7.08 -10.62
N LYS A 9 -5.44 6.99 -11.92
CA LYS A 9 -4.99 8.12 -12.75
C LYS A 9 -6.08 9.16 -13.02
N GLU A 10 -7.36 8.75 -13.01
CA GLU A 10 -8.51 9.63 -13.28
C GLU A 10 -9.10 10.28 -12.02
N ILE A 11 -8.59 9.95 -10.82
CA ILE A 11 -9.08 10.53 -9.57
C ILE A 11 -8.49 11.93 -9.37
N GLU A 12 -9.36 12.92 -9.57
CA GLU A 12 -9.13 14.32 -9.23
C GLU A 12 -10.38 14.86 -8.53
N LEU A 13 -10.21 15.44 -7.34
CA LEU A 13 -11.31 15.95 -6.53
C LEU A 13 -11.37 17.48 -6.65
N GLU A 14 -12.59 18.03 -6.64
CA GLU A 14 -12.81 19.49 -6.70
C GLU A 14 -12.30 20.19 -5.44
N ASP A 15 -12.44 19.55 -4.28
CA ASP A 15 -11.89 20.05 -3.01
C ASP A 15 -10.38 19.86 -2.98
N LYS A 16 -9.65 20.95 -2.74
CA LYS A 16 -8.18 20.95 -2.77
C LYS A 16 -7.54 20.12 -1.65
N PHE A 17 -8.15 20.09 -0.46
CA PHE A 17 -7.62 19.33 0.67
C PHE A 17 -7.84 17.83 0.47
N GLU A 18 -9.02 17.44 0.00
CA GLU A 18 -9.31 16.05 -0.33
C GLU A 18 -8.47 15.59 -1.52
N ASN A 19 -8.32 16.42 -2.55
CA ASN A 19 -7.49 16.10 -3.71
C ASN A 19 -6.03 15.91 -3.32
N MET A 20 -5.48 16.77 -2.45
CA MET A 20 -4.13 16.56 -1.92
C MET A 20 -3.96 15.19 -1.24
N GLY A 21 -4.94 14.78 -0.42
CA GLY A 21 -4.96 13.44 0.19
C GLY A 21 -4.97 12.32 -0.84
N ALA A 22 -5.85 12.42 -1.83
CA ALA A 22 -5.99 11.45 -2.92
C ALA A 22 -4.69 11.35 -3.75
N GLN A 23 -4.07 12.48 -4.10
CA GLN A 23 -2.81 12.50 -4.85
C GLN A 23 -1.65 11.87 -4.06
N MET A 24 -1.59 12.06 -2.74
CA MET A 24 -0.57 11.40 -1.90
C MET A 24 -0.69 9.87 -1.92
N VAL A 25 -1.91 9.33 -1.81
CA VAL A 25 -2.13 7.87 -1.88
C VAL A 25 -1.85 7.35 -3.29
N ARG A 26 -2.22 8.11 -4.32
CA ARG A 26 -1.91 7.79 -5.72
C ARG A 26 -0.42 7.67 -5.98
N GLU A 27 0.37 8.59 -5.44
CA GLU A 27 1.83 8.57 -5.57
C GLU A 27 2.44 7.28 -4.96
N VAL A 28 1.91 6.83 -3.83
CA VAL A 28 2.33 5.57 -3.19
C VAL A 28 1.98 4.36 -4.05
N ALA A 29 0.75 4.32 -4.60
CA ALA A 29 0.32 3.25 -5.48
C ALA A 29 1.15 3.21 -6.78
N SER A 30 1.45 4.37 -7.39
CA SER A 30 2.26 4.45 -8.60
C SER A 30 3.68 3.94 -8.37
N LYS A 31 4.34 4.37 -7.28
CA LYS A 31 5.69 3.89 -6.94
C LYS A 31 5.72 2.39 -6.69
N THR A 32 4.66 1.82 -6.10
CA THR A 32 4.55 0.38 -5.90
C THR A 32 4.52 -0.34 -7.24
N ASN A 33 3.74 0.17 -8.20
CA ASN A 33 3.70 -0.36 -9.57
C ASN A 33 5.07 -0.31 -10.25
N ASP A 34 5.79 0.81 -10.13
CA ASP A 34 7.05 1.03 -10.85
C ASP A 34 8.17 0.10 -10.33
N ILE A 35 8.14 -0.27 -9.05
CA ILE A 35 9.15 -1.13 -8.42
C ILE A 35 8.76 -2.61 -8.53
N ALA A 36 7.51 -2.95 -8.23
CA ALA A 36 7.06 -4.34 -8.11
C ALA A 36 6.34 -4.88 -9.36
N GLY A 37 5.82 -4.01 -10.22
CA GLY A 37 5.05 -4.37 -11.43
C GLY A 37 3.58 -4.74 -11.18
N ASP A 38 3.17 -4.90 -9.92
CA ASP A 38 1.80 -5.17 -9.46
C ASP A 38 1.64 -4.69 -8.00
N GLY A 39 0.42 -4.69 -7.46
CA GLY A 39 0.13 -4.42 -6.06
C GLY A 39 -0.42 -3.01 -5.79
N THR A 40 -0.77 -2.26 -6.83
CA THR A 40 -1.32 -0.89 -6.70
C THR A 40 -2.60 -0.84 -5.89
N THR A 41 -3.51 -1.79 -6.11
CA THR A 41 -4.76 -1.91 -5.35
C THR A 41 -4.48 -2.25 -3.88
N THR A 42 -3.56 -3.18 -3.63
CA THR A 42 -3.19 -3.59 -2.27
C THR A 42 -2.54 -2.45 -1.50
N ALA A 43 -1.61 -1.71 -2.13
CA ALA A 43 -0.98 -0.53 -1.55
C ALA A 43 -2.01 0.55 -1.19
N THR A 44 -2.99 0.80 -2.07
CA THR A 44 -4.05 1.79 -1.85
C THR A 44 -4.93 1.42 -0.65
N VAL A 45 -5.38 0.16 -0.58
CA VAL A 45 -6.23 -0.32 0.52
C VAL A 45 -5.48 -0.32 1.86
N LEU A 46 -4.21 -0.76 1.87
CA LEU A 46 -3.39 -0.73 3.09
C LEU A 46 -3.13 0.70 3.57
N ALA A 47 -2.79 1.62 2.66
CA ALA A 47 -2.59 3.02 3.01
C ALA A 47 -3.87 3.63 3.61
N GLN A 48 -5.03 3.36 3.00
CA GLN A 48 -6.33 3.83 3.48
C GLN A 48 -6.66 3.27 4.88
N ALA A 49 -6.43 1.98 5.11
CA ALA A 49 -6.67 1.35 6.41
C ALA A 49 -5.76 1.92 7.52
N ILE A 50 -4.46 2.08 7.25
CA ILE A 50 -3.49 2.62 8.22
C ILE A 50 -3.84 4.07 8.58
N VAL A 51 -4.15 4.91 7.59
CA VAL A 51 -4.52 6.31 7.83
C VAL A 51 -5.83 6.40 8.62
N GLN A 52 -6.83 5.57 8.29
CA GLN A 52 -8.11 5.58 8.99
C GLN A 52 -7.96 5.21 10.47
N GLU A 53 -7.26 4.13 10.79
CA GLU A 53 -7.05 3.70 12.17
C GLU A 53 -6.08 4.63 12.92
N GLY A 54 -5.03 5.12 12.23
CA GLY A 54 -4.11 6.12 12.78
C GLY A 54 -4.83 7.40 13.19
N ASN A 55 -5.73 7.91 12.35
CA ASN A 55 -6.51 9.11 12.64
C ASN A 55 -7.45 8.91 13.84
N LYS A 56 -8.07 7.73 13.99
CA LYS A 56 -8.88 7.40 15.18
C LYS A 56 -8.03 7.42 16.46
N ALA A 57 -6.84 6.83 16.41
CA ALA A 57 -5.93 6.78 17.55
C ALA A 57 -5.41 8.18 17.94
N VAL A 58 -5.07 9.02 16.96
CA VAL A 58 -4.68 10.42 17.20
C VAL A 58 -5.85 11.23 17.76
N ALA A 59 -7.06 11.06 17.24
CA ALA A 59 -8.26 11.72 17.76
C ALA A 59 -8.58 11.30 19.20
N ALA A 60 -8.21 10.08 19.60
CA ALA A 60 -8.30 9.60 20.98
C ALA A 60 -7.20 10.16 21.91
N GLY A 61 -6.32 11.04 21.41
CA GLY A 61 -5.26 11.70 22.18
C GLY A 61 -3.93 10.95 22.22
N MET A 62 -3.75 9.90 21.42
CA MET A 62 -2.45 9.22 21.30
C MET A 62 -1.45 10.10 20.55
N ASN A 63 -0.18 10.03 20.96
CA ASN A 63 0.90 10.77 20.31
C ASN A 63 1.15 10.24 18.88
N PRO A 64 0.99 11.07 17.83
CA PRO A 64 1.22 10.66 16.44
C PRO A 64 2.64 10.13 16.18
N MET A 65 3.64 10.65 16.88
CA MET A 65 5.03 10.23 16.70
C MET A 65 5.27 8.82 17.24
N ASP A 66 4.64 8.48 18.38
CA ASP A 66 4.72 7.14 18.94
C ASP A 66 3.93 6.13 18.09
N LEU A 67 2.77 6.53 17.58
CA LEU A 67 2.00 5.72 16.64
C LEU A 67 2.81 5.41 15.38
N LYS A 68 3.41 6.43 14.75
CA LYS A 68 4.28 6.25 13.59
C LYS A 68 5.42 5.29 13.90
N ARG A 69 6.12 5.48 15.02
CA ARG A 69 7.22 4.62 15.42
C ARG A 69 6.78 3.17 15.62
N GLY A 70 5.63 2.96 16.26
CA GLY A 70 5.04 1.63 16.44
C GLY A 70 4.70 0.95 15.12
N ILE A 71 4.10 1.70 14.18
CA ILE A 71 3.79 1.21 12.83
C ILE A 71 5.08 0.84 12.09
N ASP A 72 6.10 1.69 12.11
CA ASP A 72 7.38 1.45 11.43
C ASP A 72 8.07 0.16 11.96
N LEU A 73 8.04 -0.06 13.28
CA LEU A 73 8.56 -1.29 13.89
C LEU A 73 7.77 -2.52 13.47
N ALA A 74 6.43 -2.45 13.54
CA ALA A 74 5.55 -3.56 13.15
C ALA A 74 5.74 -3.94 11.68
N VAL A 75 5.82 -2.95 10.79
CA VAL A 75 6.09 -3.16 9.37
C VAL A 75 7.45 -3.84 9.17
N GLY A 76 8.49 -3.42 9.90
CA GLY A 76 9.82 -4.03 9.84
C GLY A 76 9.79 -5.53 10.18
N GLU A 77 9.10 -5.91 11.26
CA GLU A 77 8.94 -7.31 11.66
C GLU A 77 8.12 -8.12 10.65
N VAL A 78 7.03 -7.55 10.11
CA VAL A 78 6.21 -8.20 9.09
C VAL A 78 7.01 -8.45 7.81
N VAL A 79 7.78 -7.47 7.35
CA VAL A 79 8.64 -7.63 6.16
C VAL A 79 9.69 -8.72 6.38
N ALA A 80 10.30 -8.77 7.56
CA ALA A 80 11.25 -9.82 7.91
C ALA A 80 10.59 -11.21 7.95
N ALA A 81 9.38 -11.32 8.48
CA ALA A 81 8.61 -12.56 8.50
C ALA A 81 8.21 -13.01 7.09
N LEU A 82 7.74 -12.10 6.24
CA LEU A 82 7.41 -12.39 4.84
C LEU A 82 8.62 -12.89 4.06
N GLY A 83 9.80 -12.30 4.26
CA GLY A 83 11.04 -12.78 3.64
C GLY A 83 11.40 -14.21 4.04
N LYS A 84 11.09 -14.61 5.29
CA LYS A 84 11.29 -15.99 5.77
C LYS A 84 10.26 -16.97 5.23
N ALA A 85 9.02 -16.51 5.05
CA ALA A 85 7.92 -17.32 4.51
C ALA A 85 7.98 -17.47 2.99
N ALA A 86 8.74 -16.61 2.30
CA ALA A 86 8.85 -16.62 0.84
C ALA A 86 9.40 -17.97 0.33
N LYS A 87 8.61 -18.64 -0.51
CA LYS A 87 9.03 -19.87 -1.18
C LYS A 87 9.78 -19.50 -2.46
N LYS A 88 11.04 -19.94 -2.58
CA LYS A 88 11.79 -19.80 -3.83
C LYS A 88 11.16 -20.68 -4.91
N ILE A 89 10.78 -20.06 -6.02
CA ILE A 89 10.33 -20.75 -7.23
C ILE A 89 11.54 -21.44 -7.87
N LYS A 90 11.39 -22.71 -8.24
CA LYS A 90 12.48 -23.51 -8.83
C LYS A 90 12.15 -24.07 -10.22
N THR A 91 10.90 -24.10 -10.61
CA THR A 91 10.45 -24.72 -11.87
C THR A 91 9.78 -23.72 -12.81
N SER A 92 9.88 -23.97 -14.11
CA SER A 92 9.25 -23.12 -15.13
C SER A 92 7.71 -23.14 -15.07
N GLU A 93 7.12 -24.20 -14.53
CA GLU A 93 5.66 -24.30 -14.31
C GLU A 93 5.19 -23.35 -13.21
N GLU A 94 5.93 -23.26 -12.10
CA GLU A 94 5.66 -22.28 -11.03
C GLU A 94 5.80 -20.83 -11.56
N VAL A 95 6.73 -20.56 -12.50
CA VAL A 95 6.87 -19.24 -13.15
C VAL A 95 5.66 -18.94 -14.05
N ALA A 96 5.21 -19.91 -14.84
CA ALA A 96 4.05 -19.75 -15.73
C ALA A 96 2.77 -19.44 -14.94
N GLN A 97 2.61 -20.06 -13.77
CA GLN A 97 1.46 -19.89 -12.88
C GLN A 97 1.40 -18.49 -12.26
N VAL A 98 2.55 -17.86 -11.99
CA VAL A 98 2.63 -16.48 -11.47
C VAL A 98 2.39 -15.46 -12.59
N GLY A 99 2.86 -15.74 -13.82
CA GLY A 99 2.71 -14.83 -14.96
C GLY A 99 1.36 -14.86 -15.69
N THR A 100 0.44 -15.77 -15.32
CA THR A 100 -0.91 -15.84 -15.91
C THR A 100 -1.96 -15.01 -15.16
N ILE A 101 -1.57 -14.36 -14.05
CA ILE A 101 -2.39 -13.42 -13.28
C ILE A 101 -2.18 -12.01 -13.84
#